data_AF-A0A1X7SFU1-F1
#
_entry.id   AF-A0A1X7SFU1-F1
#
_cell.length_a   1.000
_cell.length_b   1.000
_cell.length_c   1.000
_cell.angle_alpha   90.00
_cell.angle_beta   90.00
_cell.angle_gamma   90.00
#
_symmetry.space_group_name_H-M   'P 1'
#
loop_
_entity.id
_entity.type
_entity.pdbx_description
1 polymer ?
#
loop_
_entity_poly.entity_id
_entity_poly.type
_entity_poly.pdbx_seq_one_letter_code
_entity_poly.pdbx_strand_id
1 'polypeptide(L)'
;MAIPFVKESKRHQPLEIHDLGGIVDLLKKHGFSSHRYYDLGLYLGLHFYTLHDIQNKYYGDVDRCLRECLIAWLLQRDSVMRRGGPTYDALIQALRRMRENAVADGIERDSKE
;
A
#
# COMPACT_ATOMS: atom_id res chain seq x y z
N MET A 1 36.89 -9.59 10.56
CA MET A 1 35.56 -10.22 10.55
C MET A 1 34.64 -9.34 9.73
N ALA A 2 34.24 -9.78 8.54
CA ALA A 2 33.27 -9.04 7.73
C ALA A 2 31.90 -9.17 8.40
N ILE A 3 31.30 -8.04 8.77
CA ILE A 3 29.91 -7.99 9.21
C ILE A 3 29.09 -8.47 8.00
N PRO A 4 28.28 -9.53 8.11
CA PRO A 4 27.41 -9.89 7.02
C PRO A 4 26.50 -8.69 6.78
N PHE A 5 26.58 -8.12 5.59
CA PHE A 5 25.61 -7.14 5.09
C PHE A 5 24.28 -7.88 5.05
N VAL A 6 23.53 -7.83 6.15
CA VAL A 6 22.15 -8.29 6.20
C VAL A 6 21.47 -7.46 5.13
N LYS A 7 21.07 -8.10 4.03
CA LYS A 7 20.29 -7.47 2.97
C LYS A 7 19.01 -6.98 3.63
N GLU A 8 18.99 -5.71 4.03
CA GLU A 8 17.96 -5.17 4.88
C GLU A 8 16.64 -5.31 4.12
N SER A 9 15.72 -6.09 4.68
CA SER A 9 14.47 -6.38 4.01
C SER A 9 13.72 -5.07 3.83
N LYS A 10 13.48 -4.63 2.59
CA LYS A 10 12.72 -3.41 2.26
C LYS A 10 11.33 -3.36 2.89
N ARG A 11 10.87 -4.52 3.40
CA ARG A 11 9.61 -4.75 4.10
C ARG A 11 9.33 -3.76 5.25
N HIS A 12 10.37 -3.37 6.00
CA HIS A 12 10.23 -2.48 7.16
C HIS A 12 10.65 -1.03 6.86
N GLN A 13 11.10 -0.75 5.64
CA GLN A 13 11.49 0.60 5.28
C GLN A 13 10.24 1.48 5.17
N PRO A 14 10.25 2.68 5.79
CA PRO A 14 9.17 3.63 5.60
C PRO A 14 9.15 4.06 4.14
N LEU A 15 7.99 3.92 3.52
CA LEU A 15 7.73 4.32 2.15
C LEU A 15 7.39 5.80 2.13
N GLU A 16 7.97 6.50 1.17
CA GLU A 16 7.72 7.91 0.93
C GLU A 16 6.85 8.10 -0.31
N ILE A 17 6.41 9.33 -0.54
CA ILE A 17 5.58 9.66 -1.71
C ILE A 17 6.27 9.32 -3.05
N HIS A 18 7.60 9.30 -3.08
CA HIS A 18 8.39 8.91 -4.26
C HIS A 18 8.25 7.41 -4.61
N ASP A 19 7.96 6.55 -3.62
CA ASP A 19 7.76 5.12 -3.82
C ASP A 19 6.39 4.78 -4.42
N LEU A 20 5.47 5.75 -4.48
CA LEU A 20 4.12 5.58 -5.01
C LEU A 20 4.11 4.89 -6.38
N GLY A 21 5.02 5.29 -7.28
CA GLY A 21 5.12 4.71 -8.62
C GLY A 21 5.42 3.21 -8.58
N GLY A 22 6.39 2.80 -7.76
CA GLY A 22 6.77 1.41 -7.58
C GLY A 22 5.67 0.57 -6.91
N ILE A 23 4.98 1.13 -5.92
CA ILE A 23 3.88 0.44 -5.22
C ILE A 23 2.70 0.20 -6.16
N VAL A 24 2.33 1.21 -6.96
CA VAL A 24 1.24 1.08 -7.94
C VAL A 24 1.60 0.06 -9.01
N ASP A 25 2.84 0.07 -9.50
CA ASP A 25 3.32 -0.91 -10.48
C ASP A 25 3.28 -2.33 -9.91
N LEU A 26 3.77 -2.53 -8.68
CA LEU A 26 3.72 -3.82 -7.98
C LEU A 26 2.29 -4.34 -7.81
N LEU A 27 1.36 -3.50 -7.35
CA LEU A 27 -0.04 -3.88 -7.22
C LEU A 27 -0.63 -4.33 -8.56
N LYS A 28 -0.35 -3.59 -9.65
CA LYS A 28 -0.82 -3.95 -10.99
C LYS A 28 -0.14 -5.21 -11.53
N LYS A 29 1.17 -5.35 -11.34
CA LYS A 29 1.99 -6.51 -11.75
C LYS A 29 1.44 -7.80 -11.16
N HIS A 30 0.95 -7.75 -9.92
CA HIS A 30 0.35 -8.91 -9.24
C HIS A 30 -1.17 -9.02 -9.43
N GLY A 31 -1.79 -8.19 -10.28
CA GLY A 31 -3.20 -8.29 -10.65
C GLY A 31 -4.18 -7.72 -9.63
N PHE A 32 -3.73 -6.79 -8.77
CA PHE A 32 -4.60 -6.17 -7.78
C PHE A 32 -5.77 -5.42 -8.43
N SER A 33 -6.97 -5.72 -7.93
CA SER A 33 -8.22 -5.07 -8.32
C SER A 33 -8.28 -3.57 -7.98
N SER A 34 -8.02 -2.61 -8.87
CA SER A 34 -8.17 -1.16 -8.56
C SER A 34 -9.52 -0.82 -7.91
N HIS A 35 -10.60 -1.56 -8.22
CA HIS A 35 -11.93 -1.38 -7.62
C HIS A 35 -11.98 -1.59 -6.11
N ARG A 36 -11.02 -2.32 -5.53
CA ARG A 36 -10.94 -2.56 -4.08
C ARG A 36 -10.05 -1.56 -3.35
N TYR A 37 -9.72 -0.42 -3.97
CA TYR A 37 -8.96 0.65 -3.31
C TYR A 37 -9.63 1.10 -2.01
N TYR A 38 -10.96 1.07 -1.95
CA TYR A 38 -11.73 1.51 -0.80
C TYR A 38 -11.46 0.62 0.43
N ASP A 39 -11.63 -0.69 0.27
CA ASP A 39 -11.29 -1.66 1.31
C ASP A 39 -9.81 -1.59 1.68
N LEU A 40 -8.93 -1.50 0.68
CA LEU A 40 -7.49 -1.39 0.90
C LEU A 40 -7.16 -0.19 1.78
N GLY A 41 -7.70 0.99 1.48
CA GLY A 41 -7.51 2.20 2.27
C GLY A 41 -7.93 2.02 3.73
N LEU A 42 -9.07 1.38 3.99
CA LEU A 42 -9.53 1.10 5.35
C LEU A 42 -8.57 0.17 6.10
N TYR A 43 -8.05 -0.86 5.44
CA TYR A 43 -7.06 -1.77 6.04
C TYR A 43 -5.70 -1.11 6.26
N LEU A 44 -5.34 -0.13 5.43
CA LEU A 44 -4.15 0.71 5.57
C LEU A 44 -4.30 1.80 6.66
N GLY A 45 -5.51 2.01 7.19
CA GLY A 45 -5.77 2.93 8.30
C GLY A 45 -6.24 4.32 7.87
N LEU A 46 -6.66 4.47 6.61
CA LEU A 46 -7.38 5.65 6.16
C LEU A 46 -8.80 5.65 6.70
N HIS A 47 -9.32 6.82 6.98
CA HIS A 47 -10.70 6.96 7.43
C HIS A 47 -11.68 6.89 6.26
N PHE A 48 -12.89 6.42 6.56
CA PHE A 48 -14.04 6.43 5.65
C PHE A 48 -14.19 7.79 4.95
N TYR A 49 -14.08 8.88 5.72
CA TYR A 49 -14.26 10.25 5.20
C TYR A 49 -13.22 10.61 4.13
N THR A 50 -11.94 10.29 4.37
CA THR A 50 -10.85 10.51 3.41
C THR A 50 -11.08 9.73 2.11
N LEU A 51 -11.49 8.47 2.22
CA LEU A 51 -11.76 7.62 1.06
C LEU A 51 -13.00 8.08 0.29
N HIS A 52 -14.02 8.56 1.00
CA HIS A 52 -15.24 9.09 0.38
C HIS A 52 -14.97 10.41 -0.36
N ASP A 53 -14.13 11.29 0.19
CA ASP A 53 -13.69 12.51 -0.48
C ASP A 53 -12.94 12.19 -1.79
N ILE A 54 -12.01 11.23 -1.75
CA ILE A 54 -11.30 10.73 -2.94
C ILE A 54 -12.27 10.18 -3.98
N GLN A 55 -13.22 9.34 -3.55
CA GLN A 55 -14.23 8.75 -4.43
C GLN A 55 -15.08 9.81 -5.14
N ASN A 56 -15.53 10.84 -4.41
CA ASN A 56 -16.34 11.91 -4.97
C ASN A 56 -15.53 12.81 -5.91
N LYS A 57 -14.28 13.10 -5.56
CA LYS A 57 -13.39 13.96 -6.34
C LYS A 57 -12.98 13.34 -7.68
N TYR A 58 -12.80 12.03 -7.72
CA TYR A 58 -12.35 11.28 -8.91
C TYR A 58 -13.38 10.24 -9.35
N TYR A 59 -14.66 10.58 -9.22
CA TYR A 59 -15.76 9.69 -9.57
C TYR A 59 -15.63 9.13 -11.00
N GLY A 60 -15.70 7.81 -11.14
CA GLY A 60 -15.55 7.10 -12.41
C GLY A 60 -14.10 6.73 -12.79
N ASP A 61 -13.10 7.31 -12.14
CA ASP A 61 -11.68 7.00 -12.37
C ASP A 61 -11.10 6.21 -11.19
N VAL A 62 -11.34 4.90 -11.22
CA VAL A 62 -10.96 3.96 -10.15
C VAL A 62 -9.44 3.88 -9.99
N ASP A 63 -8.70 3.99 -11.10
CA ASP A 63 -7.24 3.97 -11.09
C ASP A 63 -6.66 5.20 -10.40
N ARG A 64 -7.29 6.37 -10.63
CA ARG A 64 -6.94 7.60 -9.93
C ARG A 64 -7.32 7.55 -8.46
N CYS A 65 -8.49 6.99 -8.12
CA CYS A 65 -8.89 6.74 -6.74
C CYS A 65 -7.86 5.88 -5.99
N LEU A 66 -7.35 4.81 -6.62
CA LEU A 66 -6.30 3.97 -6.03
C LEU A 66 -5.02 4.75 -5.77
N ARG A 67 -4.55 5.56 -6.73
CA ARG A 67 -3.34 6.39 -6.55
C ARG A 67 -3.50 7.37 -5.41
N GLU A 68 -4.63 8.06 -5.35
CA GLU A 68 -4.88 9.08 -4.32
C GLU A 68 -5.05 8.44 -2.94
N CYS A 69 -5.65 7.24 -2.87
CA CYS A 69 -5.68 6.43 -1.66
C CYS A 69 -4.26 6.11 -1.18
N LEU A 70 -3.38 5.64 -2.08
CA LEU A 70 -1.99 5.35 -1.72
C LEU A 70 -1.21 6.62 -1.35
N ILE A 71 -1.46 7.75 -2.00
CA ILE A 71 -0.88 9.05 -1.63
C ILE A 71 -1.30 9.44 -0.21
N ALA A 72 -2.59 9.35 0.11
CA ALA A 72 -3.09 9.66 1.45
C ALA A 72 -2.47 8.74 2.52
N TRP A 73 -2.24 7.47 2.17
CA TRP A 73 -1.56 6.51 3.02
C TRP A 73 -0.07 6.86 3.22
N LEU A 74 0.67 7.16 2.15
CA LEU A 74 2.09 7.56 2.20
C LEU A 74 2.30 8.89 2.95
N LEU A 75 1.36 9.82 2.82
CA LEU A 75 1.34 11.08 3.57
C LEU A 75 0.84 10.93 5.01
N GLN A 76 0.48 9.72 5.43
CA GLN A 76 0.06 9.40 6.80
C GLN A 76 -1.09 10.27 7.31
N ARG A 77 -2.03 10.64 6.44
CA ARG A 77 -3.07 11.65 6.75
C ARG A 77 -3.99 11.29 7.93
N ASP A 78 -4.21 9.99 8.18
CA ASP A 78 -5.15 9.49 9.18
C ASP A 78 -4.43 8.62 10.24
N SER A 79 -5.00 7.45 10.57
CA SER A 79 -4.50 6.53 11.58
C SER A 79 -3.40 5.59 11.06
N VAL A 80 -2.73 5.96 9.97
CA VAL A 80 -1.71 5.14 9.30
C VAL A 80 -0.56 4.78 10.23
N MET A 81 -0.10 5.73 11.05
CA MET A 81 0.95 5.48 12.05
C MET A 81 0.52 4.46 13.12
N ARG A 82 -0.78 4.37 13.46
CA ARG A 82 -1.28 3.34 14.40
C ARG A 82 -1.28 1.93 13.80
N ARG A 83 -1.17 1.81 12.47
CA ARG A 83 -1.11 0.53 11.75
C ARG A 83 0.30 0.11 11.34
N GLY A 84 1.33 0.76 11.89
CA GLY A 84 2.73 0.45 11.58
C GLY A 84 3.34 1.32 10.49
N GLY A 85 2.65 2.40 10.09
CA GLY A 85 3.15 3.36 9.10
C GLY A 85 3.05 2.85 7.66
N PRO A 86 3.49 3.67 6.70
CA PRO A 86 3.49 3.29 5.30
C PRO A 86 4.68 2.37 5.02
N THR A 87 4.52 1.07 5.25
CA THR A 87 5.56 0.06 4.98
C THR A 87 5.03 -1.02 4.05
N TYR A 88 5.92 -1.70 3.33
CA TYR A 88 5.54 -2.87 2.53
C TYR A 88 4.93 -3.97 3.40
N ASP A 89 5.39 -4.13 4.65
CA ASP A 89 4.77 -5.07 5.58
C ASP A 89 3.31 -4.70 5.90
N ALA A 90 3.03 -3.43 6.20
CA ALA A 90 1.66 -2.96 6.42
C ALA A 90 0.77 -3.16 5.17
N LEU A 91 1.32 -2.94 3.97
CA LEU A 91 0.62 -3.20 2.71
C LEU A 91 0.31 -4.70 2.52
N ILE A 92 1.29 -5.58 2.73
CA ILE A 92 1.14 -7.03 2.64
C ILE A 92 0.12 -7.53 3.67
N GLN A 93 0.17 -7.03 4.91
CA GLN A 93 -0.80 -7.37 5.94
C GLN A 93 -2.22 -6.91 5.56
N ALA A 94 -2.38 -5.71 5.02
CA ALA A 94 -3.67 -5.21 4.55
C ALA A 94 -4.24 -6.11 3.44
N LEU A 95 -3.42 -6.46 2.45
CA LEU A 95 -3.80 -7.36 1.36
C LEU A 95 -4.20 -8.75 1.87
N ARG A 96 -3.45 -9.32 2.82
CA ARG A 96 -3.82 -10.60 3.47
C ARG A 96 -5.15 -10.53 4.20
N ARG A 97 -5.44 -9.42 4.89
CA ARG A 97 -6.74 -9.22 5.56
C ARG A 97 -7.89 -9.12 4.57
N MET A 98 -7.64 -8.57 3.38
CA MET A 98 -8.60 -8.54 2.26
C MET A 98 -8.72 -9.87 1.50
N ARG A 99 -7.96 -10.90 1.90
CA ARG A 99 -7.82 -12.18 1.19
C ARG A 99 -7.17 -12.07 -0.19
N GLU A 100 -6.50 -10.96 -0.48
CA GLU A 100 -5.65 -10.76 -1.67
C GLU A 100 -4.27 -11.42 -1.44
N ASN A 101 -4.28 -12.70 -1.05
CA ASN A 101 -3.07 -13.43 -0.67
C ASN A 101 -2.09 -13.56 -1.84
N ALA A 102 -2.59 -13.76 -3.07
CA ALA A 102 -1.75 -13.85 -4.26
C ALA A 102 -0.98 -12.55 -4.52
N VAL A 103 -1.63 -11.39 -4.36
CA VAL A 103 -1.00 -10.08 -4.48
C VAL A 103 0.00 -9.87 -3.36
N ALA A 104 -0.38 -10.22 -2.13
CA ALA A 104 0.46 -10.10 -0.95
C ALA A 104 1.75 -10.92 -1.07
N ASP A 105 1.65 -12.18 -1.51
CA ASP A 105 2.80 -13.08 -1.69
C ASP A 105 3.70 -12.63 -2.85
N GLY A 106 3.11 -12.06 -3.90
CA GLY A 106 3.84 -11.42 -4.99
C GLY A 106 4.70 -10.26 -4.51
N ILE A 107 4.09 -9.31 -3.80
CA ILE A 107 4.79 -8.15 -3.23
C ILE A 107 5.80 -8.59 -2.16
N GLU A 108 5.48 -9.60 -1.35
CA GLU A 108 6.42 -10.19 -0.39
C GLU A 108 7.67 -10.73 -1.08
N ARG A 109 7.54 -11.32 -2.27
CA ARG A 109 8.66 -11.82 -3.04
C ARG A 109 9.50 -10.69 -3.65
N ASP A 110 8.85 -9.72 -4.30
CA ASP A 110 9.54 -8.56 -4.90
C ASP A 110 10.20 -7.65 -3.84
N SER A 111 9.67 -7.59 -2.62
CA SER A 111 10.25 -6.81 -1.51
C SER A 111 11.44 -7.48 -0.79
N LYS A 112 11.73 -8.75 -1.10
CA LYS A 112 12.89 -9.51 -0.59
C LYS A 112 14.10 -9.48 -1.54
N GLU A 113 13.90 -9.08 -2.80
CA GLU A 113 14.97 -8.92 -3.80
C GLU A 113 15.68 -7.57 -3.71
#